data_AF-A0A1Y0FYT7-F1
#
_entry.id   AF-A0A1Y0FYT7-F1
#
_cell.length_a   1.000
_cell.length_b   1.000
_cell.length_c   1.000
_cell.angle_alpha   90.00
_cell.angle_beta   90.00
_cell.angle_gamma   90.00
#
_symmetry.space_group_name_H-M   'P 1'
#
loop_
_entity.id
_entity.type
_entity.pdbx_description
1 polymer ?
#
loop_
_entity_poly.entity_id
_entity_poly.type
_entity_poly.pdbx_seq_one_letter_code
_entity_poly.pdbx_strand_id
1 'polypeptide(L)'
;MTTGLALVEAISKNKSLQELADCGSVPAEIGRAVYTKYQTDRDDISITLKESEEEIRNAIANAIALPENLNRIGTAVWHFQTLPGCHHFVAIPWQTQEGTPTWVYSIFMAYVNMYTLGDYINGKNPAPSLPPAGNGFRTYWTQAEFETMLLDLLRHGDSWQRYFGKVETRKALSIKINKYPFIRLDIAIQRVKTFVK
;
A
#
# COMPACT_ATOMS: atom_id res chain seq x y z
N MET A 1 -17.35 -14.27 8.84
CA MET A 1 -15.99 -14.20 9.41
C MET A 1 -15.34 -12.90 8.99
N THR A 2 -14.55 -12.31 9.87
CA THR A 2 -13.86 -11.03 9.62
C THR A 2 -12.49 -11.32 9.02
N THR A 3 -12.29 -10.99 7.75
CA THR A 3 -11.04 -11.23 7.02
C THR A 3 -10.36 -9.91 6.67
N GLY A 4 -9.08 -9.94 6.31
CA GLY A 4 -8.42 -8.74 5.79
C GLY A 4 -9.02 -8.25 4.47
N LEU A 5 -9.58 -9.14 3.66
CA LEU A 5 -10.40 -8.76 2.51
C LEU A 5 -11.55 -7.84 2.91
N ALA A 6 -12.23 -8.11 4.03
CA ALA A 6 -13.31 -7.24 4.51
C ALA A 6 -12.82 -5.85 4.93
N LEU A 7 -11.57 -5.71 5.40
CA LEU A 7 -10.97 -4.39 5.64
C LEU A 7 -10.65 -3.68 4.33
N VAL A 8 -10.03 -4.37 3.38
CA VAL A 8 -9.70 -3.83 2.05
C VAL A 8 -10.97 -3.35 1.37
N GLU A 9 -12.05 -4.13 1.40
CA GLU A 9 -13.35 -3.71 0.89
C GLU A 9 -13.95 -2.52 1.64
N ALA A 10 -13.81 -2.47 2.97
CA ALA A 10 -14.30 -1.34 3.76
C ALA A 10 -13.57 -0.04 3.36
N ILE A 11 -12.25 -0.10 3.17
CA ILE A 11 -11.44 1.02 2.67
C ILE A 11 -11.92 1.39 1.27
N SER A 12 -12.01 0.41 0.37
CA SER A 12 -12.36 0.65 -1.04
C SER A 12 -13.78 1.18 -1.23
N LYS A 13 -14.72 0.94 -0.30
CA LYS A 13 -16.11 1.40 -0.36
C LYS A 13 -16.38 2.67 0.46
N ASN A 14 -15.42 3.16 1.26
CA ASN A 14 -15.61 4.37 2.05
C ASN A 14 -15.53 5.62 1.16
N LYS A 15 -16.61 6.39 1.08
CA LYS A 15 -16.72 7.57 0.22
C LYS A 15 -15.69 8.65 0.54
N SER A 16 -15.49 8.97 1.83
CA SER A 16 -14.53 9.98 2.25
C SER A 16 -13.08 9.61 1.92
N LEU A 17 -12.74 8.31 1.95
CA LEU A 17 -11.43 7.83 1.50
C LEU A 17 -11.31 7.84 -0.03
N GLN A 18 -12.38 7.53 -0.77
CA GLN A 18 -12.34 7.58 -2.24
C GLN A 18 -12.05 8.99 -2.78
N GLU A 19 -12.44 10.04 -2.05
CA GLU A 19 -12.24 11.44 -2.43
C GLU A 19 -10.81 11.97 -2.22
N LEU A 20 -9.92 11.18 -1.62
CA LEU A 20 -8.52 11.58 -1.42
C LEU A 20 -7.84 11.79 -2.78
N ALA A 21 -7.30 12.98 -3.01
CA ALA A 21 -6.84 13.44 -4.32
C ALA A 21 -5.33 13.73 -4.38
N ASP A 22 -4.59 13.34 -3.35
CA ASP A 22 -3.15 13.53 -3.25
C ASP A 22 -2.48 12.33 -2.57
N CYS A 23 -1.26 12.00 -3.00
CA CYS A 23 -0.56 10.82 -2.48
C CYS A 23 -0.27 10.92 -0.97
N GLY A 24 0.03 12.12 -0.45
CA GLY A 24 0.39 12.34 0.95
C GLY A 24 -0.78 12.15 1.93
N SER A 25 -2.01 12.45 1.51
CA SER A 25 -3.20 12.25 2.35
C SER A 25 -3.62 10.78 2.43
N VAL A 26 -3.25 9.93 1.48
CA VAL A 26 -3.56 8.48 1.51
C VAL A 26 -3.08 7.80 2.81
N PRO A 27 -1.77 7.81 3.17
CA PRO A 27 -1.32 7.21 4.42
C PRO A 27 -1.91 7.89 5.66
N ALA A 28 -2.04 9.22 5.64
CA ALA A 28 -2.58 9.97 6.77
C ALA A 28 -4.04 9.61 7.06
N GLU A 29 -4.89 9.60 6.04
CA GLU A 29 -6.33 9.42 6.16
C GLU A 29 -6.73 7.95 6.26
N ILE A 30 -6.06 7.03 5.56
CA ILE A 30 -6.23 5.58 5.81
C ILE A 30 -5.77 5.23 7.23
N GLY A 31 -4.63 5.79 7.67
CA GLY A 31 -4.17 5.65 9.04
C GLY A 31 -5.20 6.18 10.05
N ARG A 32 -5.78 7.36 9.81
CA ARG A 32 -6.81 7.93 10.67
C ARG A 32 -8.09 7.08 10.69
N ALA A 33 -8.52 6.56 9.55
CA ALA A 33 -9.68 5.69 9.45
C ALA A 33 -9.50 4.38 10.21
N VAL A 34 -8.31 3.78 10.17
CA VAL A 34 -8.01 2.51 10.86
C VAL A 34 -7.75 2.72 12.36
N TYR A 35 -7.00 3.75 12.73
CA TYR A 35 -6.47 3.93 14.09
C TYR A 35 -7.14 5.06 14.89
N THR A 36 -8.13 5.75 14.32
CA THR A 36 -8.85 6.91 14.90
C THR A 36 -7.96 8.10 15.27
N LYS A 37 -6.72 8.14 14.79
CA LYS A 37 -5.76 9.21 15.01
C LYS A 37 -4.68 9.19 13.93
N TYR A 38 -4.04 10.33 13.70
CA TYR A 38 -2.85 10.39 12.87
C TYR A 38 -1.77 9.48 13.44
N GLN A 39 -1.24 8.63 12.59
CA GLN A 39 -0.08 7.82 12.94
C GLN A 39 1.18 8.63 12.66
N THR A 40 2.10 8.61 13.60
CA THR A 40 3.45 9.08 13.38
C THR A 40 4.24 7.93 12.77
N ASP A 41 5.08 8.25 11.81
CA ASP A 41 6.07 7.34 11.23
C ASP A 41 7.01 6.83 12.36
N ARG A 42 6.88 5.55 12.76
CA ARG A 42 7.57 4.97 13.94
C ARG A 42 8.78 4.10 13.60
N ASP A 43 8.73 3.42 12.46
CA ASP A 43 9.80 2.56 11.96
C ASP A 43 10.37 3.21 10.69
N ASP A 44 11.61 3.69 10.68
CA ASP A 44 12.24 4.29 9.48
C ASP A 44 13.08 3.22 8.77
N ILE A 45 12.41 2.23 8.17
CA ILE A 45 13.11 1.30 7.26
C ILE A 45 13.35 2.03 5.95
N SER A 46 14.61 2.24 5.60
CA SER A 46 14.99 2.83 4.32
C SER A 46 15.72 1.82 3.44
N ILE A 47 15.17 1.57 2.26
CA ILE A 47 15.79 0.77 1.21
C ILE A 47 16.35 1.73 0.17
N THR A 48 17.66 1.77 0.02
CA THR A 48 18.35 2.55 -1.01
C THR A 48 18.81 1.63 -2.14
N LEU A 49 19.06 2.17 -3.34
CA LEU A 49 19.84 1.43 -4.32
C LEU A 49 21.19 1.03 -3.71
N LYS A 50 21.46 -0.27 -3.68
CA LYS A 50 22.76 -0.88 -3.41
C LYS A 50 23.37 -1.40 -4.71
N GLU A 51 24.64 -1.81 -4.67
CA GLU A 51 25.41 -2.18 -5.86
C GLU A 51 24.92 -3.49 -6.50
N SER A 52 24.34 -4.44 -5.75
CA SER A 52 23.78 -5.68 -6.31
C SER A 52 22.24 -5.78 -6.24
N GLU A 53 21.64 -6.52 -7.17
CA GLU A 53 20.19 -6.80 -7.16
C GLU A 53 19.76 -7.64 -5.96
N GLU A 54 20.58 -8.64 -5.64
CA GLU A 54 20.33 -9.59 -4.56
C GLU A 54 20.23 -8.87 -3.21
N GLU A 55 21.13 -7.92 -2.94
CA GLU A 55 21.07 -7.12 -1.71
C GLU A 55 19.81 -6.25 -1.62
N ILE A 56 19.35 -5.68 -2.74
CA ILE A 56 18.11 -4.90 -2.78
C ILE A 56 16.91 -5.82 -2.55
N ARG A 57 16.85 -6.98 -3.21
CA ARG A 57 15.78 -7.96 -3.01
C ARG A 57 15.72 -8.44 -1.56
N ASN A 58 16.86 -8.78 -0.96
CA ASN A 58 16.94 -9.17 0.44
C ASN A 58 16.49 -8.05 1.39
N ALA A 59 16.88 -6.81 1.11
CA ALA A 59 16.42 -5.65 1.89
C ALA A 59 14.91 -5.45 1.78
N ILE A 60 14.33 -5.58 0.57
CA ILE A 60 12.89 -5.50 0.34
C ILE A 60 12.17 -6.62 1.07
N ALA A 61 12.57 -7.88 0.87
CA ALA A 61 11.94 -9.04 1.50
C ALA A 61 11.91 -8.91 3.03
N ASN A 62 13.02 -8.51 3.64
CA ASN A 62 13.09 -8.25 5.08
C ASN A 62 12.20 -7.08 5.50
N ALA A 63 12.17 -6.00 4.71
CA ALA A 63 11.39 -4.82 5.01
C ALA A 63 9.88 -5.08 4.91
N ILE A 64 9.42 -5.95 4.01
CA ILE A 64 8.00 -6.31 3.90
C ILE A 64 7.66 -7.62 4.61
N ALA A 65 8.62 -8.26 5.28
CA ALA A 65 8.33 -9.42 6.10
C ALA A 65 7.33 -9.06 7.21
N LEU A 66 6.37 -9.96 7.40
CA LEU A 66 5.41 -9.87 8.49
C LEU A 66 5.94 -10.65 9.69
N PRO A 67 5.82 -10.12 10.92
CA PRO A 67 6.17 -10.87 12.12
C PRO A 67 5.46 -12.23 12.14
N GLU A 68 6.21 -13.29 12.47
CA GLU A 68 5.74 -14.68 12.49
C GLU A 68 4.49 -14.89 13.36
N ASN A 69 4.24 -13.98 14.31
CA ASN A 69 3.15 -14.03 15.28
C ASN A 69 1.96 -13.10 14.97
N LEU A 70 1.85 -12.52 13.76
CA LEU A 70 0.60 -11.86 13.40
C LEU A 70 -0.52 -12.89 13.32
N ASN A 71 -1.40 -12.86 14.31
CA ASN A 71 -2.60 -13.68 14.32
C ASN A 71 -3.56 -13.22 13.21
N ARG A 72 -4.23 -14.21 12.58
CA ARG A 72 -5.31 -14.07 11.56
C ARG A 72 -6.35 -12.98 11.82
N ILE A 73 -6.48 -12.58 13.08
CA ILE A 73 -7.46 -11.62 13.55
C ILE A 73 -7.03 -10.16 13.37
N GLY A 74 -5.85 -9.87 12.82
CA GLY A 74 -5.39 -8.49 12.67
C GLY A 74 -4.50 -8.22 11.47
N THR A 75 -4.08 -6.97 11.37
CA THR A 75 -3.41 -6.36 10.22
C THR A 75 -2.66 -5.11 10.66
N ALA A 76 -2.07 -4.39 9.72
CA ALA A 76 -1.46 -3.07 9.91
C ALA A 76 -1.64 -2.22 8.64
N VAL A 77 -1.43 -0.92 8.77
CA VAL A 77 -1.26 -0.01 7.62
C VAL A 77 0.23 0.25 7.46
N TRP A 78 0.78 0.01 6.26
CA TRP A 78 2.17 0.31 5.96
C TRP A 78 2.24 1.49 5.00
N HIS A 79 2.91 2.54 5.42
CA HIS A 79 3.11 3.76 4.66
C HIS A 79 4.47 3.69 3.95
N PHE A 80 4.44 3.78 2.62
CA PHE A 80 5.62 3.83 1.78
C PHE A 80 5.82 5.23 1.23
N GLN A 81 7.05 5.74 1.28
CA GLN A 81 7.44 7.02 0.71
C GLN A 81 8.66 6.83 -0.19
N THR A 82 8.61 7.31 -1.43
CA THR A 82 9.76 7.24 -2.35
C THR A 82 10.45 8.58 -2.51
N LEU A 83 11.78 8.54 -2.60
CA LEU A 83 12.62 9.72 -2.80
C LEU A 83 13.55 9.53 -4.00
N PRO A 84 13.92 10.60 -4.72
CA PRO A 84 13.41 11.96 -4.58
C PRO A 84 11.96 12.03 -5.12
N GLY A 85 11.19 13.04 -4.72
CA GLY A 85 9.82 13.27 -5.22
C GLY A 85 8.71 13.13 -4.20
N CYS A 86 8.97 12.43 -3.09
CA CYS A 86 8.04 12.34 -1.96
C CYS A 86 6.65 11.83 -2.40
N HIS A 87 6.62 10.76 -3.18
CA HIS A 87 5.36 10.06 -3.48
C HIS A 87 5.08 9.02 -2.40
N HIS A 88 3.81 8.92 -2.02
CA HIS A 88 3.38 8.08 -0.91
C HIS A 88 2.33 7.09 -1.36
N PHE A 89 2.40 5.85 -0.90
CA PHE A 89 1.33 4.88 -1.05
C PHE A 89 1.17 4.04 0.22
N VAL A 90 0.04 3.35 0.33
CA VAL A 90 -0.25 2.46 1.45
C VAL A 90 -0.28 1.02 0.99
N ALA A 91 0.31 0.11 1.75
CA ALA A 91 0.05 -1.33 1.63
C ALA A 91 -0.63 -1.84 2.90
N ILE A 92 -1.67 -2.65 2.74
CA ILE A 92 -2.34 -3.38 3.82
C ILE A 92 -1.99 -4.86 3.70
N PRO A 93 -1.16 -5.43 4.58
CA PRO A 93 -0.95 -6.87 4.66
C PRO A 93 -2.16 -7.61 5.24
N TRP A 94 -2.54 -8.74 4.64
CA TRP A 94 -3.59 -9.63 5.15
C TRP A 94 -3.46 -11.08 4.67
N GLN A 95 -4.23 -12.01 5.24
CA GLN A 95 -4.21 -13.45 4.89
C GLN A 95 -5.44 -13.85 4.07
N THR A 96 -5.25 -14.63 3.00
CA THR A 96 -6.32 -14.97 2.03
C THR A 96 -7.28 -16.07 2.46
N GLN A 97 -6.86 -16.99 3.32
CA GLN A 97 -7.70 -18.10 3.77
C GLN A 97 -7.44 -18.45 5.24
N GLU A 98 -8.50 -18.89 5.93
CA GLU A 98 -8.34 -19.62 7.18
C GLU A 98 -7.75 -21.00 6.89
N GLY A 99 -6.47 -21.19 7.19
CA GLY A 99 -5.83 -22.51 7.14
C GLY A 99 -4.43 -22.45 6.56
N THR A 100 -4.22 -21.56 5.61
CA THR A 100 -2.96 -21.44 4.87
C THR A 100 -2.39 -20.03 5.08
N PRO A 101 -1.18 -19.87 5.67
CA PRO A 101 -0.60 -18.56 5.97
C PRO A 101 -0.02 -17.89 4.73
N THR A 102 -0.82 -17.73 3.67
CA THR A 102 -0.40 -16.96 2.49
C THR A 102 -0.75 -15.50 2.74
N TRP A 103 0.27 -14.73 3.10
CA TRP A 103 0.17 -13.29 3.25
C TRP A 103 0.19 -12.59 1.90
N VAL A 104 -0.64 -11.56 1.80
CA VAL A 104 -0.85 -10.76 0.60
C VAL A 104 -0.99 -9.31 0.96
N TYR A 105 -0.91 -8.46 -0.04
CA TYR A 105 -0.95 -7.02 0.12
C TYR A 105 -2.05 -6.42 -0.76
N SER A 106 -2.71 -5.39 -0.26
CA SER A 106 -3.53 -4.50 -1.07
C SER A 106 -2.91 -3.11 -1.03
N ILE A 107 -2.64 -2.55 -2.21
CA ILE A 107 -1.95 -1.28 -2.35
C ILE A 107 -2.97 -0.19 -2.68
N PHE A 108 -2.85 0.97 -2.03
CA PHE A 108 -3.73 2.12 -2.20
C PHE A 108 -2.90 3.37 -2.51
N MET A 109 -3.36 4.14 -3.51
CA MET A 109 -2.67 5.31 -4.04
C MET A 109 -3.68 6.34 -4.56
N ALA A 110 -3.32 7.61 -4.45
CA ALA A 110 -3.94 8.74 -5.14
C ALA A 110 -2.80 9.62 -5.65
N TYR A 111 -3.02 10.47 -6.64
CA TYR A 111 -1.95 11.31 -7.18
C TYR A 111 -2.42 12.74 -7.36
N VAL A 112 -1.64 13.67 -6.77
CA VAL A 112 -1.90 15.12 -6.76
C VAL A 112 -2.24 15.59 -8.17
N ASN A 113 -3.38 16.28 -8.30
CA ASN A 113 -3.85 16.88 -9.56
C ASN A 113 -4.10 15.90 -10.72
N MET A 114 -4.13 14.59 -10.46
CA MET A 114 -4.25 13.57 -11.50
C MET A 114 -5.46 12.68 -11.28
N TYR A 115 -5.51 11.95 -10.16
CA TYR A 115 -6.57 11.00 -9.88
C TYR A 115 -6.76 10.81 -8.38
N THR A 116 -8.01 10.53 -8.00
CA THR A 116 -8.36 10.24 -6.60
C THR A 116 -8.08 8.78 -6.23
N LEU A 117 -8.12 8.45 -4.94
CA LEU A 117 -8.06 7.06 -4.49
C LEU A 117 -9.19 6.23 -5.10
N GLY A 118 -10.39 6.80 -5.24
CA GLY A 118 -11.52 6.18 -5.91
C GLY A 118 -11.21 5.88 -7.38
N ASP A 119 -10.57 6.81 -8.09
CA ASP A 119 -10.16 6.58 -9.48
C ASP A 119 -9.12 5.46 -9.59
N TYR A 120 -8.15 5.40 -8.68
CA TYR A 120 -7.16 4.32 -8.63
C TYR A 120 -7.80 2.95 -8.40
N ILE A 121 -8.73 2.86 -7.44
CA ILE A 121 -9.46 1.61 -7.12
C ILE A 121 -10.31 1.15 -8.32
N ASN A 122 -10.90 2.09 -9.06
CA ASN A 122 -11.76 1.80 -10.20
C ASN A 122 -11.02 1.76 -11.54
N GLY A 123 -9.69 1.96 -11.55
CA GLY A 123 -8.86 2.06 -12.74
C GLY A 123 -9.33 3.11 -13.75
N LYS A 124 -9.78 4.27 -13.25
CA LYS A 124 -10.21 5.40 -14.08
C LYS A 124 -8.99 6.23 -14.48
N ASN A 125 -8.79 6.40 -15.79
CA ASN A 125 -7.73 7.24 -16.32
C ASN A 125 -7.78 8.65 -15.68
N PRO A 126 -6.65 9.22 -15.23
CA PRO A 126 -5.26 8.82 -15.50
C PRO A 126 -4.65 7.71 -14.62
N ALA A 127 -5.40 7.12 -13.69
CA ALA A 127 -4.92 5.95 -12.95
C ALA A 127 -4.71 4.72 -13.88
N PRO A 128 -3.92 3.71 -13.48
CA PRO A 128 -3.73 2.51 -14.27
C PRO A 128 -5.06 1.80 -14.51
N SER A 129 -5.24 1.26 -15.72
CA SER A 129 -6.32 0.33 -16.00
C SER A 129 -6.21 -0.92 -15.13
N LEU A 130 -7.34 -1.43 -14.66
CA LEU A 130 -7.45 -2.69 -13.93
C LEU A 130 -6.92 -3.89 -14.77
N PRO A 131 -6.68 -5.07 -14.15
CA PRO A 131 -6.24 -6.29 -14.85
C PRO A 131 -7.02 -6.57 -16.15
N PRO A 132 -6.39 -7.15 -17.19
CA PRO A 132 -5.24 -8.08 -17.12
C PRO A 132 -3.84 -7.44 -17.19
N ALA A 133 -3.71 -6.10 -17.19
CA ALA A 133 -2.41 -5.42 -17.32
C ALA A 133 -1.42 -5.61 -16.15
N GLY A 134 -1.78 -6.36 -15.09
CA GLY A 134 -0.90 -6.67 -13.95
C GLY A 134 -0.57 -5.50 -13.02
N ASN A 135 -1.01 -4.28 -13.35
CA ASN A 135 -0.68 -3.03 -12.67
C ASN A 135 -1.90 -2.39 -12.00
N GLY A 136 -1.69 -1.37 -11.16
CA GLY A 136 -2.75 -0.61 -10.49
C GLY A 136 -3.40 -1.32 -9.32
N PHE A 137 -4.61 -0.87 -8.95
CA PHE A 137 -5.31 -1.47 -7.83
C PHE A 137 -5.62 -2.94 -8.09
N ARG A 138 -5.15 -3.77 -7.17
CA ARG A 138 -5.51 -5.18 -7.07
C ARG A 138 -5.77 -5.48 -5.61
N THR A 139 -6.83 -6.21 -5.35
CA THR A 139 -7.14 -6.72 -4.03
C THR A 139 -6.02 -7.62 -3.50
N TYR A 140 -5.40 -8.39 -4.40
CA TYR A 140 -4.39 -9.39 -4.06
C TYR A 140 -3.09 -9.11 -4.80
N TRP A 141 -2.05 -8.77 -4.04
CA TRP A 141 -0.64 -8.86 -4.44
C TRP A 141 0.03 -9.95 -3.61
N THR A 142 0.63 -10.94 -4.28
CA THR A 142 1.55 -11.86 -3.59
C THR A 142 2.74 -11.09 -3.04
N GLN A 143 3.44 -11.70 -2.08
CA GLN A 143 4.72 -11.17 -1.63
C GLN A 143 5.70 -10.99 -2.79
N ALA A 144 5.89 -12.00 -3.65
CA ALA A 144 6.81 -11.92 -4.78
C ALA A 144 6.47 -10.79 -5.77
N GLU A 145 5.19 -10.58 -6.07
CA GLU A 145 4.75 -9.45 -6.92
C GLU A 145 5.02 -8.10 -6.24
N PHE A 146 4.77 -7.99 -4.94
CA PHE A 146 5.03 -6.76 -4.20
C PHE A 146 6.53 -6.45 -4.09
N GLU A 147 7.36 -7.47 -3.85
CA GLU A 147 8.82 -7.35 -3.89
C GLU A 147 9.31 -6.87 -5.25
N THR A 148 8.76 -7.46 -6.32
CA THR A 148 9.09 -7.09 -7.71
C THR A 148 8.69 -5.66 -7.99
N MET A 149 7.49 -5.22 -7.59
CA MET A 149 7.05 -3.84 -7.75
C MET A 149 8.01 -2.86 -7.04
N LEU A 150 8.41 -3.14 -5.80
CA LEU A 150 9.33 -2.28 -5.05
C LEU A 150 10.73 -2.23 -5.68
N LEU A 151 11.22 -3.37 -6.18
CA LEU A 151 12.49 -3.42 -6.89
C LEU A 151 12.43 -2.62 -8.20
N ASP A 152 11.34 -2.77 -8.95
CA ASP A 152 11.10 -2.07 -10.19
C ASP A 152 11.08 -0.55 -9.96
N LEU A 153 10.39 -0.06 -8.93
CA LEU A 153 10.40 1.36 -8.53
C LEU A 153 11.81 1.89 -8.24
N LEU A 154 12.69 1.05 -7.69
CA LEU A 154 14.10 1.38 -7.45
C LEU A 154 14.98 1.25 -8.69
N ARG A 155 14.57 0.57 -9.77
CA ARG A 155 15.45 0.25 -10.90
C ARG A 155 15.06 0.89 -12.21
N HIS A 156 13.78 0.95 -12.52
CA HIS A 156 13.28 1.40 -13.81
C HIS A 156 12.58 2.75 -13.68
N GLY A 157 12.90 3.67 -14.58
CA GLY A 157 12.38 5.04 -14.55
C GLY A 157 10.90 5.16 -14.97
N ASP A 158 10.33 4.13 -15.58
CA ASP A 158 8.94 4.05 -16.01
C ASP A 158 8.05 3.27 -15.03
N SER A 159 8.60 2.65 -13.99
CA SER A 159 7.84 1.82 -13.03
C SER A 159 6.75 2.59 -12.30
N TRP A 160 6.98 3.86 -11.98
CA TRP A 160 5.93 4.72 -11.41
C TRP A 160 4.73 4.83 -12.34
N GLN A 161 4.99 5.06 -13.62
CA GLN A 161 3.93 5.14 -14.62
C GLN A 161 3.23 3.79 -14.79
N ARG A 162 4.01 2.72 -14.83
CA ARG A 162 3.54 1.34 -14.96
C ARG A 162 2.56 0.98 -13.84
N TYR A 163 2.96 1.16 -12.58
CA TYR A 163 2.20 0.69 -11.42
C TYR A 163 1.13 1.67 -10.94
N PHE A 164 1.32 2.98 -11.14
CA PHE A 164 0.49 4.02 -10.58
C PHE A 164 -0.14 4.98 -11.61
N GLY A 165 0.06 4.78 -12.91
CA GLY A 165 -0.78 5.38 -13.96
C GLY A 165 -0.03 6.42 -14.76
N LYS A 166 -0.70 7.30 -15.51
CA LYS A 166 -0.03 8.29 -16.37
C LYS A 166 0.59 9.45 -15.57
N VAL A 167 1.55 9.13 -14.72
CA VAL A 167 2.31 10.06 -13.88
C VAL A 167 3.69 10.30 -14.49
N GLU A 168 4.42 11.30 -13.99
CA GLU A 168 5.78 11.57 -14.45
C GLU A 168 6.67 10.33 -14.31
N THR A 169 7.45 10.05 -15.35
CA THR A 169 8.44 8.97 -15.31
C THR A 169 9.55 9.35 -14.35
N ARG A 170 9.71 8.55 -13.30
CA ARG A 170 10.70 8.77 -12.26
C ARG A 170 11.20 7.45 -11.72
N LYS A 171 12.49 7.42 -11.37
CA LYS A 171 13.12 6.35 -10.59
C LYS A 171 13.20 6.77 -9.12
N ALA A 172 12.81 5.89 -8.20
CA ALA A 172 13.10 6.08 -6.79
C ALA A 172 14.59 5.76 -6.53
N LEU A 173 15.28 6.65 -5.81
CA LEU A 173 16.60 6.39 -5.24
C LEU A 173 16.52 5.67 -3.89
N SER A 174 15.43 5.90 -3.15
CA SER A 174 15.14 5.18 -1.92
C SER A 174 13.64 5.03 -1.69
N ILE A 175 13.27 3.99 -0.95
CA ILE A 175 11.93 3.74 -0.43
C ILE A 175 12.01 3.72 1.10
N LYS A 176 11.30 4.63 1.76
CA LYS A 176 11.06 4.62 3.20
C LYS A 176 9.77 3.89 3.51
N ILE A 177 9.76 3.08 4.57
CA ILE A 177 8.63 2.24 4.94
C ILE A 177 8.37 2.41 6.43
N ASN A 178 7.19 2.94 6.74
CA ASN A 178 6.68 3.13 8.09
C ASN A 178 5.55 2.12 8.36
N LYS A 179 5.80 1.16 9.26
CA LYS A 179 4.80 0.19 9.66
C LYS A 179 4.01 0.71 10.86
N TYR A 180 2.70 0.88 10.71
CA TYR A 180 1.85 1.27 11.84
C TYR A 180 1.57 0.07 12.75
N PRO A 181 1.20 0.30 14.03
CA PRO A 181 0.97 -0.77 14.99
C PRO A 181 -0.07 -1.80 14.51
N PHE A 182 0.08 -3.05 14.96
CA PHE A 182 -0.92 -4.07 14.71
C PHE A 182 -2.30 -3.66 15.27
N ILE A 183 -3.36 -4.01 14.55
CA ILE A 183 -4.75 -3.78 14.95
C ILE A 183 -5.60 -4.99 14.60
N ARG A 184 -6.58 -5.29 15.45
CA ARG A 184 -7.57 -6.32 15.13
C ARG A 184 -8.46 -5.89 13.96
N LEU A 185 -8.74 -6.82 13.06
CA LEU A 185 -9.51 -6.61 11.84
C LEU A 185 -10.92 -6.12 12.12
N ASP A 186 -11.61 -6.69 13.10
CA ASP A 186 -12.98 -6.31 13.45
C ASP A 186 -13.07 -4.84 13.89
N ILE A 187 -12.10 -4.40 14.70
CA ILE A 187 -11.97 -3.01 15.13
C ILE A 187 -11.64 -2.11 13.94
N ALA A 188 -10.65 -2.47 13.11
CA ALA A 188 -10.25 -1.68 11.95
C ALA A 188 -11.41 -1.52 10.95
N ILE A 189 -12.12 -2.60 10.63
CA ILE A 189 -13.26 -2.60 9.71
C ILE A 189 -14.37 -1.71 10.22
N GLN A 190 -14.74 -1.83 11.49
CA GLN A 190 -15.82 -1.01 12.06
C GLN A 190 -15.48 0.47 11.99
N ARG A 191 -14.23 0.84 12.33
CA ARG A 191 -13.77 2.23 12.29
C ARG A 191 -13.77 2.78 10.87
N VAL A 192 -13.23 2.04 9.91
CA VAL A 192 -13.23 2.45 8.50
C VAL A 192 -14.66 2.61 7.97
N LYS A 193 -15.60 1.73 8.34
CA LYS A 193 -17.01 1.86 7.92
C LYS A 193 -17.69 3.11 8.44
N THR A 194 -17.34 3.57 9.64
CA THR A 194 -17.92 4.77 10.27
C THR A 194 -17.09 6.03 10.03
N PHE A 195 -15.95 5.91 9.35
CA PHE A 195 -15.04 7.03 9.14
C PHE A 195 -15.63 8.04 8.16
N VAL A 196 -15.62 9.30 8.59
CA VAL A 196 -15.96 10.49 7.78
C VAL A 196 -14.79 11.46 7.95
N LYS A 197 -14.30 12.02 6.85
CA LYS A 197 -13.12 12.88 6.83
C LYS A 197 -13.38 14.24 7.50
#